data_AF-A0A3M2G124-F1
#
_entry.id   AF-A0A3M2G124-F1
#
_cell.length_a   1.000
_cell.length_b   1.000
_cell.length_c   1.000
_cell.angle_alpha   90.00
_cell.angle_beta   90.00
_cell.angle_gamma   90.00
#
_symmetry.space_group_name_H-M   'P 1'
#
loop_
_entity.id
_entity.type
_entity.pdbx_description
1 polymer ?
#
loop_
_entity_poly.entity_id
_entity_poly.type
_entity_poly.pdbx_seq_one_letter_code
_entity_poly.pdbx_strand_id
1 'polypeptide(L)'
;MPNLLVHLGVQGALSSVAVRDVDLKWVYAGAVVPDVPWIVQRAVLTLAPGVDPYALRYYVDVQASLIVSLLCAGALAMLAAAPRRVAVVMGFNIGLHLILDALQIKWGNGVHLLAPFSWELVNWGVFWPESPLNVVLTLAGLLFVILTAHRVVRHGVPLQKPDRRRAVAFGLLAGAYLLLPLWWLDGPREANVHDLETLRVPERRPGQYVEFDRKSCVPLDAEACLLLGTFRAEG
;
A
#
# COMPACT_ATOMS: atom_id res chain seq x y z
N MET A 1 -2.52 -7.25 0.74
CA MET A 1 -2.18 -6.46 1.94
C MET A 1 -2.79 -7.15 3.12
N PRO A 2 -2.18 -7.14 4.32
CA PRO A 2 -2.92 -7.42 5.54
C PRO A 2 -4.13 -6.50 5.54
N ASN A 3 -5.26 -6.99 6.04
CA ASN A 3 -6.43 -6.13 6.04
C ASN A 3 -6.20 -4.94 6.99
N LEU A 4 -6.98 -3.87 6.79
CA LEU A 4 -6.90 -2.65 7.58
C LEU A 4 -6.91 -2.92 9.08
N LEU A 5 -7.68 -3.89 9.58
CA LEU A 5 -7.77 -4.19 11.02
C LEU A 5 -6.45 -4.70 11.58
N VAL A 6 -5.69 -5.51 10.82
CA VAL A 6 -4.34 -5.94 11.22
C VAL A 6 -3.43 -4.73 11.35
N HIS A 7 -3.44 -3.81 10.38
CA HIS A 7 -2.65 -2.60 10.44
C HIS A 7 -3.03 -1.74 11.65
N LEU A 8 -4.31 -1.40 11.83
CA LEU A 8 -4.78 -0.58 12.97
C LEU A 8 -4.47 -1.24 14.32
N GLY A 9 -4.60 -2.57 14.42
CA GLY A 9 -4.33 -3.34 15.62
C GLY A 9 -2.85 -3.33 16.01
N VAL A 10 -2.00 -3.83 15.11
CA VAL A 10 -0.56 -3.96 15.36
C VAL A 10 0.06 -2.59 15.57
N GLN A 11 -0.23 -1.63 14.70
CA GLN A 11 0.34 -0.29 14.76
C GLN A 11 -0.19 0.51 15.95
N GLY A 12 -1.49 0.35 16.26
CA GLY A 12 -2.11 0.93 17.45
C GLY A 12 -1.47 0.43 18.74
N ALA A 13 -1.29 -0.89 18.87
CA ALA A 13 -0.68 -1.50 20.04
C ALA A 13 0.80 -1.10 20.18
N LEU A 14 1.60 -1.25 19.11
CA LEU A 14 3.02 -0.92 19.13
C LEU A 14 3.25 0.58 19.39
N SER A 15 2.48 1.46 18.76
CA SER A 15 2.60 2.91 18.98
C SER A 15 2.20 3.31 20.39
N SER A 16 1.18 2.67 20.98
CA SER A 16 0.74 2.94 22.36
C SER A 16 1.78 2.51 23.40
N VAL A 17 2.58 1.49 23.09
CA VAL A 17 3.70 1.05 23.95
C VAL A 17 4.92 1.95 23.75
N ALA A 18 5.25 2.30 22.50
CA ALA A 18 6.43 3.08 22.16
C ALA A 18 6.32 4.56 22.55
N VAL A 19 5.11 5.14 22.45
CA VAL A 19 4.86 6.56 22.69
C VAL A 19 3.69 6.71 23.66
N ARG A 20 4.01 7.12 24.90
CA ARG A 20 2.99 7.48 25.89
C ARG A 20 2.10 8.61 25.36
N ASP A 21 0.80 8.50 25.63
CA ASP A 21 -0.22 9.47 25.23
C ASP A 21 -0.22 9.82 23.73
N VAL A 22 0.07 8.83 22.88
CA VAL A 22 -0.05 9.01 21.42
C VAL A 22 -1.52 9.16 21.04
N ASP A 23 -1.84 10.16 20.20
CA ASP A 23 -3.17 10.26 19.61
C ASP A 23 -3.29 9.20 18.50
N LEU A 24 -4.13 8.20 18.76
CA LEU A 24 -4.37 7.07 17.85
C LEU A 24 -4.87 7.50 16.48
N LYS A 25 -5.46 8.71 16.33
CA LYS A 25 -5.87 9.21 15.01
C LYS A 25 -4.68 9.41 14.08
N TRP A 26 -3.54 9.89 14.61
CA TRP A 26 -2.32 10.06 13.82
C TRP A 26 -1.63 8.72 13.55
N VAL A 27 -1.75 7.75 14.48
CA VAL A 27 -1.30 6.37 14.26
C VAL A 27 -2.09 5.76 13.09
N TYR A 28 -3.41 5.85 13.12
CA TYR A 28 -4.29 5.31 12.08
C TYR A 28 -4.15 6.05 10.75
N ALA A 29 -3.93 7.37 10.77
CA ALA A 29 -3.60 8.11 9.56
C ALA A 29 -2.33 7.55 8.92
N GLY A 30 -1.25 7.37 9.69
CA GLY A 30 -0.01 6.74 9.21
C GLY A 30 -0.22 5.31 8.69
N ALA A 31 -1.13 4.55 9.31
CA ALA A 31 -1.51 3.21 8.88
C ALA A 31 -2.23 3.19 7.52
N VAL A 32 -2.89 4.28 7.13
CA VAL A 32 -3.71 4.36 5.91
C VAL A 32 -3.01 5.10 4.78
N VAL A 33 -2.10 6.04 5.06
CA VAL A 33 -1.43 6.85 4.02
C VAL A 33 -0.88 6.00 2.85
N PRO A 34 -0.17 4.88 3.09
CA PRO A 34 0.36 4.06 1.99
C PRO A 34 -0.72 3.43 1.10
N ASP A 35 -1.96 3.33 1.60
CA ASP A 35 -3.10 2.73 0.88
C ASP A 35 -3.93 3.72 0.09
N VAL A 36 -3.83 5.00 0.43
CA VAL A 36 -4.57 6.07 -0.25
C VAL A 36 -4.35 6.01 -1.77
N PRO A 37 -3.12 5.83 -2.31
CA PRO A 37 -2.92 5.74 -3.75
C PRO A 37 -3.73 4.62 -4.41
N TRP A 38 -3.83 3.44 -3.79
CA TRP A 38 -4.60 2.31 -4.33
C TRP A 38 -6.10 2.58 -4.30
N ILE A 39 -6.59 3.20 -3.23
CA ILE A 39 -8.01 3.58 -3.10
C ILE A 39 -8.37 4.61 -4.18
N VAL A 40 -7.51 5.62 -4.36
CA VAL A 40 -7.67 6.65 -5.38
C VAL A 40 -7.60 6.05 -6.78
N GLN A 41 -6.65 5.14 -7.05
CA GLN A 41 -6.56 4.43 -8.33
C GLN A 41 -7.90 3.78 -8.69
N ARG A 42 -8.49 3.01 -7.76
CA ARG A 42 -9.76 2.31 -7.97
C ARG A 42 -10.91 3.29 -8.25
N ALA A 43 -10.97 4.38 -7.49
CA ALA A 43 -11.96 5.43 -7.71
C ALA A 43 -11.82 6.07 -9.09
N VAL A 44 -10.59 6.43 -9.51
CA VAL A 44 -10.32 7.04 -10.82
C VAL A 44 -10.69 6.11 -11.95
N LEU A 45 -10.29 4.83 -11.90
CA LEU A 45 -10.63 3.86 -12.95
C LEU A 45 -12.14 3.61 -13.06
N THR A 46 -12.89 3.80 -11.97
CA THR A 46 -14.34 3.66 -11.96
C THR A 46 -15.04 4.91 -12.51
N LEU A 47 -14.57 6.09 -12.15
CA LEU A 47 -15.21 7.37 -12.47
C LEU A 47 -14.74 7.97 -13.81
N ALA A 48 -13.56 7.58 -14.28
CA ALA A 48 -12.91 8.08 -15.49
C ALA A 48 -12.29 6.90 -16.28
N PRO A 49 -13.12 6.08 -16.95
CA PRO A 49 -12.66 4.87 -17.64
C PRO A 49 -11.72 5.14 -18.83
N GLY A 50 -11.60 6.40 -19.29
CA GLY A 50 -10.67 6.79 -20.35
C GLY A 50 -9.22 7.01 -19.91
N VAL A 51 -8.92 6.90 -18.60
CA VAL A 51 -7.55 7.01 -18.08
C VAL A 51 -6.77 5.73 -18.40
N ASP A 52 -5.53 5.87 -18.91
CA ASP A 52 -4.63 4.73 -19.13
C ASP A 52 -4.34 4.03 -17.78
N PRO A 53 -4.80 2.78 -17.59
CA PRO A 53 -4.65 2.08 -16.32
C PRO A 53 -3.19 1.78 -15.99
N TYR A 54 -2.31 1.62 -16.98
CA TYR A 54 -0.90 1.34 -16.75
C TYR A 54 -0.16 2.60 -16.28
N ALA A 55 -0.38 3.73 -16.95
CA ALA A 55 0.20 5.00 -16.54
C ALA A 55 -0.27 5.42 -15.14
N LEU A 56 -1.55 5.24 -14.84
CA LEU A 56 -2.08 5.49 -13.51
C LEU A 56 -1.46 4.55 -12.47
N ARG A 57 -1.22 3.28 -12.82
CA ARG A 57 -0.61 2.31 -11.90
C ARG A 57 0.82 2.73 -11.54
N TYR A 58 1.67 3.06 -12.53
CA TYR A 58 3.02 3.57 -12.25
C TYR A 58 3.00 4.80 -11.34
N TYR A 59 2.08 5.74 -11.59
CA TYR A 59 1.94 6.93 -10.76
C TYR A 59 1.65 6.58 -9.30
N VAL A 60 0.72 5.65 -9.05
CA VAL A 60 0.36 5.27 -7.67
C VAL A 60 1.41 4.36 -7.01
N ASP A 61 2.15 3.55 -7.78
CA ASP A 61 3.28 2.77 -7.27
C ASP A 61 4.35 3.71 -6.70
N VAL A 62 4.65 4.83 -7.39
CA VAL A 62 5.55 5.86 -6.86
C VAL A 62 4.96 6.52 -5.61
N GLN A 63 3.67 6.88 -5.62
CA GLN A 63 3.03 7.51 -4.46
C GLN A 63 3.03 6.64 -3.20
N ALA A 64 2.84 5.33 -3.36
CA ALA A 64 2.80 4.37 -2.27
C ALA A 64 4.20 4.02 -1.72
N SER A 65 5.28 4.48 -2.36
CA SER A 65 6.65 4.29 -1.84
C SER A 65 6.85 4.96 -0.48
N LEU A 66 7.81 4.45 0.30
CA LEU A 66 8.11 4.96 1.64
C LEU A 66 8.39 6.47 1.61
N ILE A 67 9.31 6.92 0.76
CA ILE A 67 9.73 8.33 0.73
C ILE A 67 8.55 9.24 0.35
N VAL A 68 7.75 8.87 -0.64
CA VAL A 68 6.63 9.71 -1.09
C VAL A 68 5.49 9.70 -0.06
N SER A 69 5.22 8.57 0.58
CA SER A 69 4.27 8.48 1.70
C SER A 69 4.70 9.36 2.89
N LEU A 70 6.00 9.45 3.18
CA LEU A 70 6.54 10.34 4.22
C LEU A 70 6.34 11.83 3.90
N LEU A 71 6.32 12.22 2.61
CA LEU A 71 5.97 13.59 2.21
C LEU A 71 4.51 13.91 2.55
N CYS A 72 3.59 12.98 2.29
CA CYS A 72 2.18 13.12 2.67
C CYS A 72 2.03 13.25 4.20
N ALA A 73 2.70 12.39 4.98
CA ALA A 73 2.71 12.51 6.44
C ALA A 73 3.30 13.84 6.91
N GLY A 74 4.40 14.30 6.31
CA GLY A 74 5.00 15.59 6.61
C GLY A 74 4.05 16.76 6.32
N ALA A 75 3.33 16.71 5.20
CA ALA A 75 2.31 17.70 4.87
C ALA A 75 1.21 17.71 5.94
N LEU A 76 0.58 16.56 6.22
CA LEU A 76 -0.49 16.46 7.22
C LEU A 76 -0.03 16.91 8.61
N ALA A 77 1.22 16.61 8.98
CA ALA A 77 1.81 17.06 10.24
C ALA A 77 1.88 18.59 10.36
N MET A 78 2.03 19.35 9.26
CA MET A 78 2.05 20.82 9.31
C MET A 78 0.71 21.42 9.75
N LEU A 79 -0.38 20.66 9.67
CA LEU A 79 -1.72 21.05 10.12
C LEU A 79 -1.99 20.67 11.59
N ALA A 80 -1.08 19.94 12.23
CA ALA A 80 -1.23 19.51 13.61
C ALA A 80 -0.72 20.55 14.61
N ALA A 81 -1.24 20.50 15.84
CA ALA A 81 -0.75 21.31 16.96
C ALA A 81 0.71 21.00 17.33
N ALA A 82 1.14 19.75 17.15
CA ALA A 82 2.51 19.28 17.40
C ALA A 82 3.14 18.62 16.16
N PRO A 83 3.54 19.39 15.13
CA PRO A 83 3.94 18.86 13.83
C PRO A 83 5.07 17.82 13.89
N ARG A 84 6.12 18.08 14.65
CA ARG A 84 7.26 17.14 14.74
C ARG A 84 6.84 15.79 15.32
N ARG A 85 6.03 15.81 16.38
CA ARG A 85 5.53 14.59 17.02
C ARG A 85 4.63 13.82 16.06
N VAL A 86 3.73 14.51 15.36
CA VAL A 86 2.84 13.89 14.37
C VAL A 86 3.62 13.30 13.20
N ALA A 87 4.61 14.02 12.66
CA ALA A 87 5.45 13.53 11.58
C ALA A 87 6.20 12.25 11.97
N VAL A 88 6.77 12.20 13.18
CA VAL A 88 7.45 10.99 13.68
C VAL A 88 6.47 9.83 13.87
N VAL A 89 5.31 10.08 14.49
CA VAL A 89 4.29 9.05 14.72
C VAL A 89 3.76 8.50 13.40
N MET A 90 3.39 9.37 12.46
CA MET A 90 2.92 8.94 11.14
C MET A 90 4.01 8.22 10.36
N GLY A 91 5.23 8.75 10.35
CA GLY A 91 6.36 8.13 9.63
C GLY A 91 6.71 6.75 10.15
N PHE A 92 6.72 6.57 11.48
CA PHE A 92 6.88 5.26 12.11
C PHE A 92 5.79 4.27 11.65
N ASN A 93 4.53 4.71 11.62
CA ASN A 93 3.40 3.85 11.26
C ASN A 93 3.33 3.56 9.75
N ILE A 94 3.77 4.49 8.89
CA ILE A 94 4.00 4.24 7.46
C ILE A 94 5.07 3.17 7.27
N GLY A 95 6.19 3.28 7.99
CA GLY A 95 7.25 2.27 7.95
C GLY A 95 6.74 0.90 8.40
N LEU A 96 6.03 0.83 9.53
CA LEU A 96 5.39 -0.41 9.99
C LEU A 96 4.37 -0.95 8.99
N HIS A 97 3.59 -0.07 8.34
CA HIS A 97 2.64 -0.48 7.32
C HIS A 97 3.36 -1.24 6.22
N LEU A 98 4.37 -0.63 5.59
CA LEU A 98 5.10 -1.24 4.48
C LEU A 98 5.84 -2.51 4.89
N ILE A 99 6.39 -2.55 6.11
CA ILE A 99 7.01 -3.76 6.67
C ILE A 99 5.99 -4.89 6.81
N LEU A 100 4.83 -4.64 7.42
CA LEU A 100 3.76 -5.64 7.54
C LEU A 100 3.31 -6.14 6.17
N ASP A 101 3.29 -5.24 5.21
CA ASP A 101 2.93 -5.53 3.84
C ASP A 101 3.95 -6.42 3.11
N ALA A 102 5.24 -6.24 3.38
CA ALA A 102 6.33 -7.10 2.89
C ALA A 102 6.31 -8.49 3.55
N LEU A 103 5.83 -8.62 4.78
CA LEU A 103 5.78 -9.91 5.48
C LEU A 103 4.69 -10.84 4.93
N GLN A 104 3.68 -10.31 4.26
CA GLN A 104 2.61 -11.13 3.71
C GLN A 104 2.96 -11.63 2.31
N ILE A 105 2.71 -12.92 2.04
CA ILE A 105 2.82 -13.50 0.71
C ILE A 105 1.80 -12.83 -0.21
N LYS A 106 2.29 -12.20 -1.28
CA LYS A 106 1.52 -11.60 -2.36
C LYS A 106 2.25 -11.83 -3.68
N TRP A 107 1.53 -12.24 -4.70
CA TRP A 107 2.10 -12.56 -6.00
C TRP A 107 2.33 -11.32 -6.84
N GLY A 108 3.49 -11.27 -7.51
CA GLY A 108 3.92 -10.12 -8.31
C GLY A 108 3.84 -8.80 -7.56
N ASN A 109 3.95 -8.80 -6.23
CA ASN A 109 3.64 -7.65 -5.37
C ASN A 109 4.61 -7.58 -4.19
N GLY A 110 4.75 -6.41 -3.59
CA GLY A 110 5.67 -6.09 -2.52
C GLY A 110 5.58 -4.61 -2.20
N VAL A 111 6.62 -4.07 -1.57
CA VAL A 111 6.67 -2.64 -1.23
C VAL A 111 7.95 -1.98 -1.69
N HIS A 112 7.88 -0.69 -2.00
CA HIS A 112 9.03 0.12 -2.33
C HIS A 112 9.58 0.84 -1.08
N LEU A 113 10.52 0.20 -0.40
CA LEU A 113 11.21 0.79 0.77
C LEU A 113 12.34 1.75 0.38
N LEU A 114 12.98 1.52 -0.77
CA LEU A 114 14.17 2.24 -1.21
C LEU A 114 13.94 3.15 -2.43
N ALA A 115 12.72 3.21 -2.97
CA ALA A 115 12.41 4.15 -4.05
C ALA A 115 12.58 5.59 -3.56
N PRO A 116 13.18 6.50 -4.36
CA PRO A 116 13.48 6.37 -5.79
C PRO A 116 14.87 5.78 -6.12
N PHE A 117 15.65 5.36 -5.13
CA PHE A 117 17.02 4.85 -5.35
C PHE A 117 17.05 3.42 -5.89
N SER A 118 16.06 2.61 -5.51
CA SER A 118 15.81 1.29 -6.09
C SER A 118 14.30 1.07 -6.20
N TRP A 119 13.87 0.58 -7.36
CA TRP A 119 12.48 0.22 -7.66
C TRP A 119 12.20 -1.27 -7.48
N GLU A 120 13.15 -2.02 -6.93
CA GLU A 120 12.91 -3.42 -6.56
C GLU A 120 11.84 -3.50 -5.45
N LEU A 121 10.93 -4.45 -5.61
CA LEU A 121 9.90 -4.74 -4.62
C LEU A 121 10.50 -5.57 -3.49
N VAL A 122 10.30 -5.11 -2.25
CA VAL A 122 10.62 -5.90 -1.06
C VAL A 122 9.41 -6.76 -0.72
N ASN A 123 9.60 -8.07 -0.70
CA ASN A 123 8.61 -9.06 -0.27
C ASN A 123 9.34 -10.21 0.43
N TRP A 124 9.14 -10.34 1.74
CA TRP A 124 9.70 -11.41 2.56
C TRP A 124 8.81 -12.66 2.62
N GLY A 125 7.52 -12.53 2.28
CA GLY A 125 6.63 -13.69 2.09
C GLY A 125 6.55 -14.64 3.27
N VAL A 126 6.43 -14.14 4.50
CA VAL A 126 6.46 -14.93 5.73
C VAL A 126 5.15 -15.67 6.00
N PHE A 127 3.99 -15.06 5.69
CA PHE A 127 2.69 -15.71 5.94
C PHE A 127 1.67 -15.46 4.83
N TRP A 128 0.78 -16.43 4.63
CA TRP A 128 -0.32 -16.31 3.68
C TRP A 128 -1.43 -15.37 4.19
N PRO A 129 -2.10 -14.62 3.29
CA PRO A 129 -3.27 -13.80 3.64
C PRO A 129 -4.36 -14.61 4.37
N GLU A 130 -4.56 -15.87 4.00
CA GLU A 130 -5.62 -16.74 4.56
C GLU A 130 -5.13 -17.57 5.75
N SER A 131 -3.89 -17.33 6.21
CA SER A 131 -3.33 -18.10 7.32
C SER A 131 -4.10 -17.89 8.63
N PRO A 132 -4.13 -18.89 9.53
CA PRO A 132 -4.70 -18.71 10.88
C PRO A 132 -4.07 -17.52 11.63
N LEU A 133 -2.78 -17.25 11.39
CA LEU A 133 -2.10 -16.08 11.95
C LEU A 133 -2.78 -14.78 11.53
N ASN A 134 -3.07 -14.59 10.24
CA ASN A 134 -3.74 -13.38 9.76
C ASN A 134 -5.15 -13.24 10.36
N VAL A 135 -5.89 -14.34 10.53
CA VAL A 135 -7.20 -14.36 11.21
C VAL A 135 -7.07 -13.89 12.66
N VAL A 136 -6.12 -14.44 13.43
CA VAL A 136 -5.88 -14.04 14.81
C VAL A 136 -5.49 -12.57 14.90
N LEU A 137 -4.58 -12.09 14.04
CA LEU A 137 -4.19 -10.69 13.99
C LEU A 137 -5.36 -9.76 13.63
N THR A 138 -6.25 -10.20 12.75
CA THR A 138 -7.46 -9.45 12.37
C THR A 138 -8.41 -9.31 13.54
N LEU A 139 -8.70 -10.41 14.24
CA LEU A 139 -9.57 -10.42 15.42
C LEU A 139 -8.98 -9.59 16.57
N ALA A 140 -7.67 -9.72 16.79
CA ALA A 140 -6.95 -8.90 17.77
C ALA A 140 -7.01 -7.41 17.41
N GLY A 141 -6.85 -7.06 16.13
CA GLY A 141 -6.96 -5.70 15.65
C GLY A 141 -8.37 -5.13 15.79
N LEU A 142 -9.40 -5.92 15.47
CA LEU A 142 -10.79 -5.56 15.72
C LEU A 142 -11.05 -5.29 17.20
N LEU A 143 -10.60 -6.19 18.07
CA LEU A 143 -10.73 -6.03 19.51
C LEU A 143 -10.01 -4.76 19.99
N PHE A 144 -8.79 -4.51 19.52
CA PHE A 144 -8.04 -3.30 19.84
C PHE A 144 -8.81 -2.03 19.46
N VAL A 145 -9.34 -1.98 18.23
CA VAL A 145 -10.15 -0.84 17.75
C VAL A 145 -11.39 -0.64 18.62
N ILE A 146 -12.13 -1.71 18.95
CA ILE A 146 -13.31 -1.63 19.83
C ILE A 146 -12.94 -1.09 21.21
N LEU A 147 -11.90 -1.66 21.84
CA LEU A 147 -11.45 -1.26 23.18
C LEU A 147 -10.96 0.18 23.23
N THR A 148 -10.35 0.67 22.14
CA THR A 148 -9.79 2.03 22.07
C THR A 148 -10.70 3.06 21.41
N ALA A 149 -11.85 2.64 20.85
CA ALA A 149 -12.80 3.52 20.15
C ALA A 149 -13.21 4.73 21.01
N HIS A 150 -13.47 4.52 22.30
CA HIS A 150 -13.84 5.60 23.21
C HIS A 150 -12.77 6.69 23.32
N ARG A 151 -11.47 6.34 23.24
CA ARG A 151 -10.36 7.31 23.28
C ARG A 151 -10.29 8.12 22.00
N VAL A 152 -10.53 7.47 20.87
CA VAL A 152 -10.51 8.08 19.54
C VAL A 152 -11.68 9.07 19.39
N VAL A 153 -12.89 8.68 19.81
CA VAL A 153 -14.10 9.49 19.60
C VAL A 153 -14.20 10.69 20.54
N ARG A 154 -13.75 10.57 21.79
CA ARG A 154 -13.97 11.62 22.82
C ARG A 154 -13.16 12.89 22.61
N HIS A 155 -12.05 12.84 21.89
CA HIS A 155 -11.19 13.99 21.67
C HIS A 155 -11.13 14.32 20.19
N GLY A 156 -11.22 15.61 19.83
CA GLY A 156 -11.00 16.04 18.46
C GLY A 156 -9.61 15.66 17.94
N VAL A 157 -9.41 15.74 16.62
CA VAL A 157 -8.05 15.74 16.07
C VAL A 157 -7.40 17.07 16.49
N PRO A 158 -6.21 17.08 17.11
CA PRO A 158 -5.54 18.30 17.56
C PRO A 158 -4.95 19.06 16.36
N LEU A 159 -5.82 19.63 15.53
CA LEU A 159 -5.48 20.47 14.40
C LEU A 159 -5.25 21.91 14.86
N GLN A 160 -4.33 22.60 14.18
CA GLN A 160 -4.04 24.01 14.41
C GLN A 160 -3.92 24.72 13.07
N LYS A 161 -4.49 25.93 12.97
CA LYS A 161 -4.29 26.77 11.78
C LYS A 161 -2.79 27.02 11.59
N PRO A 162 -2.21 26.66 10.43
CA PRO A 162 -0.79 26.84 10.20
C PRO A 162 -0.45 28.34 10.13
N ASP A 163 0.68 28.72 10.72
CA ASP A 163 1.30 30.00 10.41
C ASP A 163 1.80 30.03 8.95
N ARG A 164 2.26 31.19 8.46
CA ARG A 164 2.71 31.33 7.07
C ARG A 164 3.83 30.34 6.70
N ARG A 165 4.75 30.04 7.61
CA ARG A 165 5.86 29.11 7.34
C ARG A 165 5.35 27.69 7.23
N ARG A 166 4.47 27.27 8.14
CA ARG A 166 3.83 25.95 8.11
C ARG A 166 2.92 25.79 6.89
N ALA A 167 2.23 26.84 6.47
CA ALA A 167 1.38 26.81 5.28
C ALA A 167 2.20 26.64 4.00
N VAL A 168 3.34 27.34 3.89
CA VAL A 168 4.29 27.15 2.78
C VAL A 168 4.87 25.74 2.80
N ALA A 169 5.31 25.24 3.96
CA ALA A 169 5.83 23.88 4.10
C ALA A 169 4.78 22.81 3.74
N PHE A 170 3.53 22.99 4.17
CA PHE A 170 2.40 22.16 3.77
C PHE A 170 2.25 22.14 2.24
N GLY A 171 2.19 23.31 1.61
CA GLY A 171 2.03 23.43 0.16
C GLY A 171 3.17 22.77 -0.61
N LEU A 172 4.42 22.92 -0.15
CA LEU A 172 5.58 22.29 -0.77
C LEU A 172 5.55 20.76 -0.62
N LEU A 173 5.26 20.25 0.57
CA LEU A 173 5.23 18.80 0.82
C LEU A 173 4.05 18.12 0.13
N ALA A 174 2.86 18.72 0.17
CA ALA A 174 1.68 18.22 -0.53
C ALA A 174 1.87 18.31 -2.05
N GLY A 175 2.42 19.41 -2.55
CA GLY A 175 2.79 19.57 -3.95
C GLY A 175 3.81 18.51 -4.39
N ALA A 176 4.84 18.26 -3.58
CA ALA A 176 5.82 17.21 -3.86
C ALA A 176 5.18 15.81 -3.87
N TYR A 177 4.29 15.49 -2.92
CA TYR A 177 3.55 14.22 -2.90
C TYR A 177 2.71 13.99 -4.17
N LEU A 178 2.10 15.05 -4.71
CA LEU A 178 1.26 14.96 -5.90
C LEU A 178 2.05 15.01 -7.22
N LEU A 179 3.15 15.77 -7.26
CA LEU A 179 3.87 16.07 -8.51
C LEU A 179 5.13 15.21 -8.71
N LEU A 180 5.85 14.83 -7.65
CA LEU A 180 7.05 13.98 -7.77
C LEU A 180 6.80 12.67 -8.54
N PRO A 181 5.66 11.97 -8.34
CA PRO A 181 5.39 10.76 -9.09
C PRO A 181 5.46 10.92 -10.61
N LEU A 182 5.13 12.11 -11.15
CA LEU A 182 5.18 12.38 -12.58
C LEU A 182 6.61 12.38 -13.14
N TRP A 183 7.61 12.73 -12.32
CA TRP A 183 9.01 12.72 -12.72
C TRP A 183 9.69 11.37 -12.56
N TRP A 184 9.07 10.43 -11.84
CA TRP A 184 9.66 9.12 -11.53
C TRP A 184 8.90 7.95 -12.16
N LEU A 185 8.02 8.20 -13.13
CA LEU A 185 7.25 7.15 -13.81
C LEU A 185 8.12 6.11 -14.53
N ASP A 186 9.30 6.51 -15.02
CA ASP A 186 10.22 5.60 -15.72
C ASP A 186 10.79 4.54 -14.76
N GLY A 187 10.96 4.86 -13.49
CA GLY A 187 11.48 3.95 -12.47
C GLY A 187 10.71 2.63 -12.33
N PRO A 188 9.43 2.65 -11.91
CA PRO A 188 8.63 1.43 -11.81
C PRO A 188 8.37 0.78 -13.17
N ARG A 189 8.38 1.56 -14.26
CA ARG A 189 8.25 1.03 -15.63
C ARG A 189 9.45 0.19 -16.04
N GLU A 190 10.66 0.71 -15.88
CA GLU A 190 11.91 0.02 -16.20
C GLU A 190 12.13 -1.21 -15.33
N ALA A 191 11.78 -1.11 -14.05
CA ALA A 191 11.81 -2.24 -13.12
C ALA A 191 10.68 -3.26 -13.36
N ASN A 192 9.80 -3.04 -14.34
CA ASN A 192 8.64 -3.88 -14.65
C ASN A 192 7.83 -4.23 -13.39
N VAL A 193 7.60 -3.23 -12.54
CA VAL A 193 6.87 -3.38 -11.28
C VAL A 193 5.49 -3.95 -11.59
N HIS A 194 5.07 -4.97 -10.81
CA HIS A 194 3.81 -5.70 -11.00
C HIS A 194 3.61 -6.28 -12.41
N ASP A 195 4.69 -6.57 -13.13
CA ASP A 195 4.67 -7.08 -14.50
C ASP A 195 3.95 -6.16 -15.49
N LEU A 196 3.84 -4.86 -15.18
CA LEU A 196 3.02 -3.93 -15.95
C LEU A 196 3.52 -3.75 -17.38
N GLU A 197 4.84 -3.72 -17.59
CA GLU A 197 5.40 -3.59 -18.94
C GLU A 197 5.26 -4.90 -19.73
N THR A 198 5.38 -6.06 -19.06
CA THR A 198 5.05 -7.38 -19.64
C THR A 198 3.57 -7.47 -20.07
N LEU A 199 2.66 -6.91 -19.26
CA LEU A 199 1.24 -6.89 -19.58
C LEU A 199 0.93 -5.91 -20.73
N ARG A 200 1.55 -4.72 -20.69
CA ARG A 200 1.38 -3.64 -21.67
C ARG A 200 1.95 -3.98 -23.04
N VAL A 201 3.10 -4.66 -23.11
CA VAL A 201 3.84 -4.92 -24.35
C VAL A 201 3.86 -6.44 -24.64
N PRO A 202 3.01 -6.94 -25.56
CA PRO A 202 2.90 -8.37 -25.84
C PRO A 202 4.21 -9.07 -26.20
N GLU A 203 5.11 -8.35 -26.86
CA GLU A 203 6.41 -8.84 -27.31
C GLU A 203 7.35 -9.19 -26.14
N ARG A 204 7.08 -8.66 -24.94
CA ARG A 204 7.88 -8.93 -23.73
C ARG A 204 7.42 -10.15 -22.93
N ARG A 205 6.28 -10.76 -23.29
CA ARG A 205 5.69 -11.90 -22.60
C ARG A 205 6.48 -13.21 -22.73
N PRO A 206 7.10 -13.55 -23.88
CA PRO A 206 7.86 -14.78 -24.00
C PRO A 206 9.01 -14.86 -22.99
N GLY A 207 9.14 -15.99 -22.31
CA GLY A 207 10.19 -16.23 -21.31
C GLY A 207 9.93 -15.64 -19.93
N GLN A 208 8.79 -14.97 -19.71
CA GLN A 208 8.36 -14.53 -18.38
C GLN A 208 7.80 -15.70 -17.58
N TYR A 209 8.00 -15.67 -16.25
CA TYR A 209 7.45 -16.69 -15.36
C TYR A 209 5.94 -16.50 -15.20
N VAL A 210 5.23 -17.60 -14.95
CA VAL A 210 3.79 -17.61 -14.66
C VAL A 210 3.58 -18.32 -13.34
N GLU A 211 2.91 -17.66 -12.41
CA GLU A 211 2.52 -18.24 -11.12
C GLU A 211 1.07 -18.75 -11.20
N PHE A 212 0.83 -19.99 -10.79
CA PHE A 212 -0.49 -20.65 -10.84
C PHE A 212 -1.09 -20.77 -9.45
N ASP A 213 -2.09 -19.94 -9.13
CA ASP A 213 -2.74 -19.98 -7.81
C ASP A 213 -3.58 -21.23 -7.70
N ARG A 214 -3.66 -21.76 -6.47
CA ARG A 214 -4.18 -23.05 -6.00
C ARG A 214 -5.49 -23.49 -6.65
N LYS A 215 -5.44 -23.77 -7.94
CA LYS A 215 -6.44 -24.54 -8.66
C LYS A 215 -6.01 -25.98 -8.55
N SER A 216 -6.91 -26.80 -8.04
CA SER A 216 -6.88 -28.23 -8.32
C SER A 216 -6.81 -28.37 -9.84
N CYS A 217 -5.69 -28.90 -10.35
CA CYS A 217 -5.62 -29.36 -11.72
C CYS A 217 -6.60 -30.54 -11.82
N VAL A 218 -7.81 -30.27 -12.31
CA VAL A 218 -8.71 -31.34 -12.69
C VAL A 218 -8.11 -31.95 -13.95
N PRO A 219 -7.77 -33.25 -13.98
CA PRO A 219 -7.39 -33.88 -15.23
C PRO A 219 -8.54 -33.67 -16.22
N LEU A 220 -8.27 -32.93 -17.29
CA LEU A 220 -9.22 -32.80 -18.38
C LEU A 220 -9.38 -34.21 -18.98
N ASP A 221 -10.59 -34.74 -18.93
CA ASP A 221 -10.95 -35.86 -19.78
C ASP A 221 -11.00 -35.38 -21.24
N ALA A 222 -11.02 -36.34 -22.18
CA ALA A 222 -10.97 -36.04 -23.60
C ALA A 222 -12.13 -35.14 -24.07
N GLU A 223 -13.27 -35.18 -23.35
CA GLU A 223 -14.47 -34.40 -23.62
C GLU A 223 -14.29 -32.93 -23.21
N ALA A 224 -13.66 -32.67 -22.06
CA ALA A 224 -13.33 -31.32 -21.60
C ALA A 224 -12.26 -30.63 -22.48
N CYS A 225 -11.29 -31.37 -23.02
CA CYS A 225 -10.33 -30.83 -23.99
C CYS A 225 -11.00 -30.38 -25.30
N LEU A 226 -12.04 -31.11 -25.74
CA LEU A 226 -12.81 -30.84 -26.95
C LEU A 226 -13.69 -29.59 -26.79
N LEU A 227 -14.29 -29.41 -25.61
CA LEU A 227 -15.09 -28.22 -25.26
C LEU A 227 -14.26 -26.95 -25.07
N LEU A 228 -13.00 -27.08 -24.61
CA LEU A 228 -12.11 -25.95 -24.34
C LEU A 228 -11.21 -25.58 -25.53
N GLY A 229 -11.29 -26.29 -26.66
CA GLY A 229 -10.50 -26.01 -27.86
C GLY A 229 -8.99 -26.20 -27.68
N THR A 230 -8.57 -26.96 -26.66
CA THR A 230 -7.16 -27.25 -26.41
C THR A 230 -6.79 -28.56 -27.10
N PHE A 231 -6.13 -28.46 -28.26
CA PHE A 231 -5.58 -29.62 -28.94
C PHE A 231 -4.37 -30.15 -28.16
N ARG A 232 -4.40 -31.45 -27.84
CA ARG A 232 -3.22 -32.18 -27.38
C ARG A 232 -2.20 -32.15 -28.52
N ALA A 233 -1.02 -31.58 -28.29
CA ALA A 233 0.11 -31.79 -29.20
C ALA A 233 0.51 -33.28 -29.07
N GLU A 234 0.18 -34.08 -30.08
CA GLU A 234 0.69 -35.44 -30.21
C GLU A 234 2.16 -35.37 -30.65
N GLY A 235 3.01 -36.09 -29.91
CA GLY A 235 4.39 -36.38 -30.30
C GLY A 235 4.50 -37.76 -30.93
#